data_AF-A0A0Q5IZD7-F1
#
_entry.id   AF-A0A0Q5IZD7-F1
#
_cell.length_a   1.000
_cell.length_b   1.000
_cell.length_c   1.000
_cell.angle_alpha   90.00
_cell.angle_beta   90.00
_cell.angle_gamma   90.00
#
_symmetry.space_group_name_H-M   'P 1'
#
loop_
_entity.id
_entity.type
_entity.pdbx_description
1 polymer ?
#
loop_
_entity_poly.entity_id
_entity_poly.type
_entity_poly.pdbx_seq_one_letter_code
_entity_poly.pdbx_strand_id
1 'polypeptide(L)'
;MSEQIRVLVVEDDADTAQYVRTVLERRGGMDVTVVHEPMSALAEVAANTFDVVLTDIQMPGMSGLELLVELRSRAAGTPVAVMTAFASVDYAVEALRRDADEFLVKPVAAATLLERITALAVEGRAKRAAEGPTETVLAVGAHPDDVEIGVGATLASHRAAGDTVVILTLSSGAIGGDVQLRRHEALAAAGVIGARLYLHDYEDTRLDPAGGVITTIEELIREVEPSVVYTHTEHDRHQDHRAVRQAVDVAARRVPSLACFQSPSSTIDFRPTRFVPVDGFIEAKLQMLAAFESQSHRDYMDPDLVRATARYWSRFGGGQQYAEPLEMVRAAAMLSTKARAAGVTAAPASDIVDERGGHA
;
A
#
# COMPACT_ATOMS: atom_id res chain seq x y z
N MET A 1 -19.61 3.86 -17.15
CA MET A 1 -19.82 5.24 -16.66
C MET A 1 -18.52 5.67 -16.03
N SER A 2 -17.91 6.77 -16.49
CA SER A 2 -16.69 7.29 -15.84
C SER A 2 -17.05 7.77 -14.44
N GLU A 3 -16.28 7.33 -13.45
CA GLU A 3 -16.48 7.66 -12.04
C GLU A 3 -16.42 9.19 -11.82
N GLN A 4 -17.35 9.72 -11.04
CA GLN A 4 -17.50 11.15 -10.78
C GLN A 4 -16.26 11.70 -10.06
N ILE A 5 -15.78 12.90 -10.40
CA ILE A 5 -14.60 13.50 -9.73
C ILE A 5 -14.98 13.86 -8.29
N ARG A 6 -14.23 13.36 -7.31
CA ARG A 6 -14.42 13.64 -5.88
C ARG A 6 -13.49 14.75 -5.44
N VAL A 7 -14.05 15.84 -4.93
CA VAL A 7 -13.30 17.03 -4.49
C VAL A 7 -13.52 17.26 -3.00
N LEU A 8 -12.42 17.41 -2.25
CA LEU A 8 -12.47 17.95 -0.89
C LEU A 8 -12.20 19.45 -0.92
N VAL A 9 -13.12 20.25 -0.40
CA VAL A 9 -12.98 21.70 -0.30
C VAL A 9 -12.80 22.06 1.18
N VAL A 10 -11.73 22.80 1.48
CA VAL A 10 -11.39 23.30 2.81
C VAL A 10 -11.45 24.83 2.79
N GLU A 11 -12.53 25.40 3.32
CA GLU A 11 -12.81 26.83 3.27
C GLU A 11 -13.64 27.25 4.49
N ASP A 12 -13.12 28.17 5.29
CA ASP A 12 -13.78 28.67 6.51
C ASP A 12 -14.89 29.69 6.22
N ASP A 13 -14.79 30.44 5.11
CA ASP A 13 -15.84 31.35 4.66
C ASP A 13 -17.01 30.59 4.00
N ALA A 14 -18.17 30.58 4.66
CA ALA A 14 -19.34 29.83 4.21
C ALA A 14 -19.85 30.25 2.82
N ASP A 15 -19.75 31.54 2.47
CA ASP A 15 -20.20 32.07 1.18
C ASP A 15 -19.28 31.60 0.04
N THR A 16 -17.96 31.67 0.25
CA THR A 16 -16.96 31.16 -0.69
C THR A 16 -17.07 29.64 -0.84
N ALA A 17 -17.23 28.92 0.27
CA ALA A 17 -17.40 27.47 0.26
C ALA A 17 -18.65 27.06 -0.54
N GLN A 18 -19.77 27.76 -0.33
CA GLN A 18 -21.02 27.51 -1.05
C GLN A 18 -20.92 27.88 -2.54
N TYR A 19 -20.20 28.96 -2.88
CA TYR A 19 -19.91 29.32 -4.27
C TYR A 19 -19.12 28.22 -4.99
N VAL A 20 -17.98 27.80 -4.40
CA VAL A 20 -17.11 26.75 -4.94
C VAL A 20 -17.89 25.46 -5.13
N ARG A 21 -18.60 25.02 -4.09
CA ARG A 21 -19.45 23.82 -4.14
C ARG A 21 -20.46 23.89 -5.26
N THR A 22 -21.20 25.00 -5.37
CA THR A 22 -22.22 25.18 -6.40
C THR A 22 -21.63 25.12 -7.81
N VAL A 23 -20.46 25.72 -8.02
CA VAL A 23 -19.76 25.69 -9.32
C VAL A 23 -19.34 24.26 -9.65
N LEU A 24 -18.62 23.59 -8.76
CA LEU A 24 -18.07 22.25 -9.00
C LEU A 24 -19.15 21.18 -9.13
N GLU A 25 -20.19 21.18 -8.29
CA GLU A 25 -21.30 20.23 -8.37
C GLU A 25 -22.18 20.49 -9.61
N ARG A 26 -22.73 21.71 -9.76
CA ARG A 26 -23.77 21.96 -10.77
C ARG A 26 -23.23 22.12 -12.18
N ARG A 27 -22.03 22.66 -12.34
CA ARG A 27 -21.42 22.90 -13.66
C ARG A 27 -20.35 21.86 -13.99
N GLY A 28 -19.65 21.35 -12.98
CA GLY A 28 -18.61 20.33 -13.16
C GLY A 28 -19.13 18.90 -13.04
N GLY A 29 -20.32 18.69 -12.48
CA GLY A 29 -20.83 17.36 -12.21
C GLY A 29 -19.93 16.58 -11.25
N MET A 30 -19.26 17.26 -10.31
CA MET A 30 -18.35 16.65 -9.34
C MET A 30 -19.09 16.28 -8.04
N ASP A 31 -18.55 15.31 -7.30
CA ASP A 31 -18.95 15.01 -5.93
C ASP A 31 -18.08 15.84 -4.98
N VAL A 32 -18.68 16.74 -4.20
CA VAL A 32 -17.95 17.76 -3.44
C VAL A 32 -18.24 17.60 -1.94
N THR A 33 -17.20 17.28 -1.18
CA THR A 33 -17.21 17.33 0.28
C THR A 33 -16.62 18.66 0.74
N VAL A 34 -17.34 19.39 1.58
CA VAL A 34 -16.89 20.69 2.12
C VAL A 34 -16.64 20.54 3.62
N VAL A 35 -15.48 21.00 4.06
CA VAL A 35 -15.13 21.17 5.47
C VAL A 35 -14.71 22.61 5.73
N HIS A 36 -15.01 23.11 6.93
CA HIS A 36 -14.73 24.49 7.32
C HIS A 36 -13.50 24.62 8.24
N GLU A 37 -12.87 23.50 8.59
CA GLU A 37 -11.72 23.45 9.49
C GLU A 37 -10.62 22.53 8.91
N PRO A 38 -9.33 22.93 8.97
CA PRO A 38 -8.22 22.13 8.43
C PRO A 38 -8.09 20.74 9.05
N MET A 39 -8.35 20.60 10.35
CA MET A 39 -8.29 19.31 11.04
C MET A 39 -9.34 18.32 10.54
N SER A 40 -10.52 18.83 10.17
CA SER A 40 -11.58 18.02 9.56
C SER A 40 -11.16 17.51 8.19
N ALA A 41 -10.37 18.28 7.43
CA ALA A 41 -9.81 17.83 6.16
C ALA A 41 -8.88 16.62 6.33
N LEU A 42 -8.03 16.62 7.36
CA LEU A 42 -7.15 15.48 7.66
C LEU A 42 -7.94 14.22 8.06
N ALA A 43 -9.04 14.39 8.81
CA ALA A 43 -9.93 13.29 9.14
C ALA A 43 -10.64 12.72 7.90
N GLU A 44 -11.13 13.60 7.02
CA GLU A 44 -11.76 13.21 5.76
C GLU A 44 -10.80 12.45 4.84
N VAL A 45 -9.58 12.95 4.65
CA VAL A 45 -8.57 12.28 3.81
C VAL A 45 -8.12 10.93 4.38
N ALA A 46 -8.22 10.75 5.71
CA ALA A 46 -7.95 9.46 6.34
C ALA A 46 -9.12 8.45 6.16
N ALA A 47 -10.36 8.93 6.05
CA ALA A 47 -11.55 8.10 5.93
C ALA A 47 -11.99 7.86 4.48
N ASN A 48 -11.67 8.80 3.58
CA ASN A 48 -12.19 8.89 2.22
C ASN A 48 -11.08 9.21 1.21
N THR A 49 -11.28 8.77 -0.03
CA THR A 49 -10.40 9.11 -1.16
C THR A 49 -10.93 10.30 -1.94
N PHE A 50 -10.03 11.22 -2.31
CA PHE A 50 -10.35 12.39 -3.12
C PHE A 50 -9.43 12.46 -4.33
N ASP A 51 -9.97 12.93 -5.45
CA ASP A 51 -9.20 13.13 -6.67
C ASP A 51 -8.39 14.42 -6.65
N VAL A 52 -8.83 15.39 -5.86
CA VAL A 52 -8.20 16.70 -5.67
C VAL A 52 -8.69 17.33 -4.37
N VAL A 53 -7.78 18.00 -3.66
CA VAL A 53 -8.10 18.86 -2.52
C VAL A 53 -8.00 20.31 -2.96
N LEU A 54 -8.98 21.13 -2.61
CA LEU A 54 -8.99 22.57 -2.80
C LEU A 54 -9.04 23.25 -1.44
N THR A 55 -8.00 23.99 -1.05
CA THR A 55 -7.90 24.61 0.27
C THR A 55 -7.67 26.11 0.18
N ASP A 56 -8.29 26.91 1.05
CA ASP A 56 -7.90 28.30 1.21
C ASP A 56 -6.57 28.46 1.96
N ILE A 57 -5.78 29.50 1.65
CA ILE A 57 -4.55 29.78 2.41
C ILE A 57 -4.87 30.27 3.82
N GLN A 58 -5.87 31.15 3.98
CA GLN A 58 -6.08 31.93 5.19
C GLN A 58 -7.23 31.37 6.01
N MET A 59 -6.96 30.27 6.72
CA MET A 59 -7.93 29.67 7.63
C MET A 59 -7.50 29.87 9.10
N PRO A 60 -8.46 29.99 10.05
CA PRO A 60 -8.16 30.01 11.47
C PRO A 60 -7.43 28.73 11.94
N GLY A 61 -6.39 28.91 12.75
CA GLY A 61 -5.66 27.82 13.41
C GLY A 61 -4.53 27.21 12.58
N MET A 62 -4.78 26.84 11.32
CA MET A 62 -3.79 26.25 10.40
C MET A 62 -4.00 26.79 8.99
N SER A 63 -2.93 27.26 8.36
CA SER A 63 -2.98 27.74 6.97
C SER A 63 -3.10 26.60 5.95
N GLY A 64 -3.62 26.89 4.77
CA GLY A 64 -3.70 25.90 3.68
C GLY A 64 -2.33 25.35 3.25
N LEU A 65 -1.24 26.11 3.44
CA LEU A 65 0.12 25.66 3.16
C LEU A 65 0.65 24.69 4.24
N GLU A 66 0.31 24.91 5.51
CA GLU A 66 0.63 23.96 6.59
C GLU A 66 -0.20 22.67 6.42
N LEU A 67 -1.47 22.80 6.03
CA LEU A 67 -2.31 21.66 5.69
C LEU A 67 -1.74 20.85 4.52
N LEU A 68 -1.22 21.51 3.48
CA LEU A 68 -0.55 20.85 2.36
C LEU A 68 0.61 19.95 2.82
N VAL A 69 1.46 20.45 3.73
CA VAL A 69 2.58 19.67 4.28
C VAL A 69 2.08 18.41 5.00
N GLU A 70 1.05 18.54 5.83
CA GLU A 70 0.42 17.40 6.51
C GLU A 70 -0.20 16.41 5.50
N LEU A 71 -0.89 16.90 4.47
CA LEU A 71 -1.50 16.09 3.42
C LEU A 71 -0.45 15.31 2.63
N ARG A 72 0.72 15.88 2.34
CA ARG A 72 1.80 15.16 1.67
C ARG A 72 2.31 13.96 2.46
N SER A 73 2.28 14.02 3.79
CA SER A 73 2.66 12.89 4.64
C SER A 73 1.62 11.75 4.68
N ARG A 74 0.33 12.05 4.45
CA ARG A 74 -0.80 11.12 4.64
C ARG A 74 -1.47 10.67 3.33
N ALA A 75 -1.39 11.48 2.29
CA ALA A 75 -2.03 11.29 0.99
C ALA A 75 -1.15 11.86 -0.14
N ALA A 76 0.09 11.40 -0.24
CA ALA A 76 1.11 11.91 -1.15
C ALA A 76 0.68 11.96 -2.63
N GLY A 77 -0.26 11.09 -3.06
CA GLY A 77 -0.74 11.00 -4.44
C GLY A 77 -1.99 11.83 -4.78
N THR A 78 -2.54 12.60 -3.83
CA THR A 78 -3.70 13.47 -4.09
C THR A 78 -3.22 14.88 -4.42
N PRO A 79 -3.53 15.41 -5.64
CA PRO A 79 -3.22 16.77 -5.99
C PRO A 79 -3.93 17.79 -5.09
N VAL A 80 -3.24 18.88 -4.77
CA VAL A 80 -3.74 19.96 -3.91
C VAL A 80 -3.67 21.30 -4.66
N ALA A 81 -4.83 21.92 -4.83
CA ALA A 81 -4.99 23.28 -5.31
C ALA A 81 -5.22 24.22 -4.12
N VAL A 82 -4.56 25.38 -4.14
CA VAL A 82 -4.58 26.34 -3.05
C VAL A 82 -5.19 27.67 -3.52
N MET A 83 -6.21 28.17 -2.83
CA MET A 83 -6.83 29.47 -3.11
C MET A 83 -6.25 30.57 -2.24
N THR A 84 -6.01 31.76 -2.80
CA THR A 84 -5.42 32.88 -2.05
C THR A 84 -5.97 34.24 -2.48
N ALA A 85 -6.11 35.16 -1.52
CA ALA A 85 -6.44 36.56 -1.80
C ALA A 85 -5.22 37.39 -2.26
N PHE A 86 -3.98 36.91 -2.09
CA PHE A 86 -2.76 37.69 -2.34
C PHE A 86 -1.87 37.05 -3.41
N ALA A 87 -1.71 37.72 -4.56
CA ALA A 87 -0.81 37.29 -5.62
C ALA A 87 0.68 37.41 -5.21
N SER A 88 1.03 38.38 -4.35
CA SER A 88 2.40 38.71 -3.97
C SER A 88 2.64 38.53 -2.46
N VAL A 89 3.38 37.50 -2.05
CA VAL A 89 3.99 37.47 -0.70
C VAL A 89 5.34 36.76 -0.74
N ASP A 90 6.33 37.42 -0.13
CA ASP A 90 7.69 37.07 0.31
C ASP A 90 8.36 35.73 -0.06
N TYR A 91 9.70 35.79 -0.23
CA TYR A 91 10.60 34.69 -0.61
C TYR A 91 10.41 33.35 0.15
N ALA A 92 9.98 33.37 1.42
CA ALA A 92 9.71 32.15 2.20
C ALA A 92 8.44 31.40 1.73
N VAL A 93 7.45 32.14 1.23
CA VAL A 93 6.21 31.60 0.65
C VAL A 93 6.49 30.99 -0.72
N GLU A 94 7.47 31.50 -1.46
CA GLU A 94 7.81 30.98 -2.80
C GLU A 94 8.44 29.58 -2.78
N ALA A 95 9.15 29.22 -1.71
CA ALA A 95 9.62 27.85 -1.49
C ALA A 95 8.44 26.88 -1.23
N LEU A 96 7.49 27.27 -0.38
CA LEU A 96 6.28 26.48 -0.08
C LEU A 96 5.30 26.42 -1.27
N ARG A 97 5.29 27.45 -2.13
CA ARG A 97 4.53 27.45 -3.39
C ARG A 97 4.98 26.38 -4.39
N ARG A 98 6.17 25.80 -4.23
CA ARG A 98 6.63 24.75 -5.15
C ARG A 98 5.98 23.39 -4.90
N ASP A 99 5.38 23.19 -3.72
CA ASP A 99 4.84 21.89 -3.32
C ASP A 99 3.33 21.75 -3.57
N ALA A 100 2.61 22.85 -3.84
CA ALA A 100 1.21 22.78 -4.26
C ALA A 100 1.14 22.56 -5.78
N ASP A 101 0.16 21.77 -6.22
CA ASP A 101 0.03 21.44 -7.64
C ASP A 101 -0.62 22.57 -8.46
N GLU A 102 -1.41 23.44 -7.81
CA GLU A 102 -2.04 24.60 -8.47
C GLU A 102 -2.33 25.74 -7.47
N PHE A 103 -2.23 27.00 -7.93
CA PHE A 103 -2.57 28.19 -7.15
C PHE A 103 -3.66 29.03 -7.84
N LEU A 104 -4.74 29.31 -7.12
CA LEU A 104 -5.87 30.08 -7.61
C LEU A 104 -6.00 31.39 -6.84
N VAL A 105 -5.93 32.52 -7.55
CA VAL A 105 -6.10 33.85 -6.94
C VAL A 105 -7.59 34.19 -6.87
N LYS A 106 -8.09 34.47 -5.66
CA LYS A 106 -9.45 34.94 -5.41
C LYS A 106 -9.61 36.40 -5.88
N PRO A 107 -10.75 36.79 -6.48
CA PRO A 107 -11.90 35.93 -6.79
C PRO A 107 -11.65 35.04 -8.02
N VAL A 108 -11.96 33.74 -7.90
CA VAL A 108 -11.76 32.77 -8.98
C VAL A 108 -13.01 32.72 -9.85
N ALA A 109 -12.86 32.95 -11.16
CA ALA A 109 -13.98 32.81 -12.09
C ALA A 109 -14.42 31.34 -12.20
N ALA A 110 -15.73 31.09 -12.28
CA ALA A 110 -16.27 29.74 -12.32
C ALA A 110 -15.69 28.86 -13.45
N ALA A 111 -15.42 29.45 -14.63
CA ALA A 111 -14.80 28.72 -15.74
C ALA A 111 -13.37 28.26 -15.41
N THR A 112 -12.57 29.15 -14.81
CA THR A 112 -11.20 28.85 -14.38
C THR A 112 -11.19 27.81 -13.26
N LEU A 113 -12.07 27.94 -12.26
CA LEU A 113 -12.18 26.97 -11.19
C LEU A 113 -12.47 25.56 -11.73
N LEU A 114 -13.45 25.44 -12.64
CA LEU A 114 -13.79 24.17 -13.26
C LEU A 114 -12.63 23.59 -14.08
N GLU A 115 -12.03 24.42 -14.94
CA GLU A 115 -10.93 24.00 -15.80
C GLU A 115 -9.76 23.46 -14.98
N ARG A 116 -9.32 24.22 -13.97
CA ARG A 116 -8.16 23.88 -13.15
C ARG A 116 -8.39 22.66 -12.28
N ILE A 117 -9.50 22.60 -11.57
CA ILE A 117 -9.82 21.46 -10.70
C ILE A 117 -10.05 20.18 -11.52
N THR A 118 -10.69 20.28 -12.68
CA THR A 118 -10.85 19.13 -13.59
C THR A 118 -9.52 18.64 -14.12
N ALA A 119 -8.67 19.55 -14.63
CA ALA A 119 -7.37 19.20 -15.17
C ALA A 119 -6.50 18.51 -14.11
N LEU A 120 -6.48 19.07 -12.90
CA LEU A 120 -5.70 18.54 -11.79
C LEU A 120 -6.19 17.16 -11.33
N ALA A 121 -7.50 16.97 -11.22
CA ALA A 121 -8.09 15.67 -10.90
C ALA A 121 -7.79 14.61 -11.98
N VAL A 122 -7.89 14.99 -13.26
CA VAL A 122 -7.59 14.08 -14.39
C VAL A 122 -6.11 13.72 -14.43
N GLU A 123 -5.21 14.68 -14.22
CA GLU A 123 -3.77 14.42 -14.14
C GLU A 123 -3.43 13.53 -12.95
N GLY A 124 -4.00 13.80 -11.77
CA GLY A 124 -3.85 12.96 -10.59
C GLY A 124 -4.34 11.54 -10.82
N ARG A 125 -5.52 11.36 -11.43
CA ARG A 125 -6.03 10.04 -11.83
C ARG A 125 -5.11 9.34 -12.83
N ALA A 126 -4.57 10.06 -13.81
CA ALA A 126 -3.67 9.50 -14.80
C ALA A 126 -2.34 9.07 -14.19
N LYS A 127 -1.77 9.85 -13.26
CA LYS A 127 -0.57 9.47 -12.49
C LYS A 127 -0.83 8.22 -11.65
N ARG A 128 -1.91 8.19 -10.86
CA ARG A 128 -2.33 7.00 -10.09
C ARG A 128 -2.59 5.78 -10.97
N ALA A 129 -3.23 5.97 -12.13
CA ALA A 129 -3.49 4.89 -13.08
C ALA A 129 -2.20 4.38 -13.78
N ALA A 130 -1.20 5.25 -13.97
CA ALA A 130 0.11 4.88 -14.49
C ALA A 130 0.98 4.16 -13.44
N GLU A 131 0.78 4.49 -12.16
CA GLU A 131 1.40 3.83 -11.01
C GLU A 131 0.77 2.46 -10.70
N GLY A 132 -0.44 2.19 -11.21
CA GLY A 132 -1.14 0.91 -11.08
C GLY A 132 -2.04 0.83 -9.83
N PRO A 133 -2.90 -0.20 -9.72
CA PRO A 133 -3.63 -0.43 -8.47
C PRO A 133 -2.64 -0.76 -7.36
N THR A 134 -2.70 -0.02 -6.26
CA THR A 134 -1.94 -0.31 -5.04
C THR A 134 -2.52 -1.54 -4.36
N GLU A 135 -1.64 -2.46 -3.96
CA GLU A 135 -2.01 -3.65 -3.22
C GLU A 135 -2.13 -3.36 -1.72
N THR A 136 -2.91 -4.20 -1.04
CA THR A 136 -2.85 -4.29 0.41
C THR A 136 -2.17 -5.61 0.77
N VAL A 137 -1.01 -5.51 1.40
CA VAL A 137 -0.12 -6.62 1.71
C VAL A 137 -0.19 -6.92 3.20
N LEU A 138 -0.46 -8.19 3.53
CA LEU A 138 -0.38 -8.70 4.89
C LEU A 138 0.74 -9.74 5.01
N ALA A 139 1.75 -9.48 5.81
CA ALA A 139 2.78 -10.44 6.17
C ALA A 139 2.53 -11.01 7.57
N VAL A 140 2.46 -12.33 7.70
CA VAL A 140 2.13 -13.03 8.96
C VAL A 140 3.33 -13.86 9.41
N GLY A 141 3.91 -13.48 10.55
CA GLY A 141 4.98 -14.17 11.25
C GLY A 141 4.52 -14.80 12.57
N ALA A 142 5.27 -15.77 13.06
CA ALA A 142 5.04 -16.39 14.36
C ALA A 142 5.66 -15.56 15.49
N HIS A 143 6.88 -15.09 15.26
CA HIS A 143 7.71 -14.34 16.19
C HIS A 143 8.13 -12.99 15.59
N PRO A 144 8.49 -12.01 16.44
CA PRO A 144 9.17 -10.81 15.95
C PRO A 144 10.44 -11.23 15.21
N ASP A 145 10.77 -10.57 14.10
CA ASP A 145 11.89 -10.82 13.18
C ASP A 145 11.66 -11.83 12.04
N ASP A 146 10.67 -12.72 12.14
CA ASP A 146 10.36 -13.71 11.11
C ASP A 146 10.10 -13.09 9.72
N VAL A 147 9.24 -12.07 9.69
CA VAL A 147 8.77 -11.43 8.46
C VAL A 147 9.90 -10.63 7.82
N GLU A 148 10.68 -9.94 8.65
CA GLU A 148 11.83 -9.15 8.24
C GLU A 148 12.90 -10.04 7.62
N ILE A 149 13.18 -11.20 8.23
CA ILE A 149 14.12 -12.20 7.70
C ILE A 149 13.59 -12.76 6.38
N GLY A 150 12.32 -13.12 6.30
CA GLY A 150 11.76 -13.80 5.14
C GLY A 150 11.58 -12.91 3.92
N VAL A 151 10.93 -11.76 4.12
CA VAL A 151 10.41 -10.89 3.04
C VAL A 151 10.62 -9.40 3.26
N GLY A 152 11.50 -8.99 4.19
CA GLY A 152 11.69 -7.57 4.51
C GLY A 152 11.99 -6.68 3.30
N ALA A 153 12.78 -7.16 2.33
CA ALA A 153 13.11 -6.37 1.15
C ALA A 153 11.94 -6.31 0.15
N THR A 154 11.17 -7.39 0.02
CA THR A 154 9.92 -7.43 -0.76
C THR A 154 8.89 -6.46 -0.18
N LEU A 155 8.75 -6.40 1.15
CA LEU A 155 7.85 -5.45 1.81
C LEU A 155 8.29 -3.98 1.62
N ALA A 156 9.59 -3.71 1.68
CA ALA A 156 10.12 -2.39 1.35
C ALA A 156 9.82 -2.00 -0.11
N SER A 157 9.93 -2.95 -1.05
CA SER A 157 9.55 -2.74 -2.45
C SER A 157 8.06 -2.45 -2.62
N HIS A 158 7.19 -3.15 -1.89
CA HIS A 158 5.75 -2.86 -1.87
C HIS A 158 5.47 -1.43 -1.39
N ARG A 159 6.10 -1.02 -0.28
CA ARG A 159 5.93 0.35 0.23
C ARG A 159 6.37 1.39 -0.78
N ALA A 160 7.49 1.18 -1.46
CA ALA A 160 7.98 2.07 -2.49
C ALA A 160 7.07 2.14 -3.73
N ALA A 161 6.29 1.10 -3.99
CA ALA A 161 5.26 1.07 -5.02
C ALA A 161 3.95 1.75 -4.60
N GLY A 162 3.85 2.25 -3.36
CA GLY A 162 2.63 2.88 -2.82
C GLY A 162 1.66 1.90 -2.15
N ASP A 163 2.02 0.62 -2.05
CA ASP A 163 1.17 -0.39 -1.42
C ASP A 163 1.06 -0.18 0.10
N THR A 164 -0.06 -0.62 0.65
CA THR A 164 -0.25 -0.68 2.11
C THR A 164 0.38 -1.95 2.64
N VAL A 165 1.28 -1.83 3.63
CA VAL A 165 1.95 -2.97 4.25
C VAL A 165 1.51 -3.12 5.70
N VAL A 166 0.98 -4.30 6.02
CA VAL A 166 0.59 -4.71 7.37
C VAL A 166 1.42 -5.93 7.77
N ILE A 167 1.98 -5.90 8.97
CA ILE A 167 2.71 -7.01 9.57
C ILE A 167 1.91 -7.51 10.77
N LEU A 168 1.62 -8.81 10.80
CA LEU A 168 1.01 -9.51 11.93
C LEU A 168 2.06 -10.44 12.53
N THR A 169 2.34 -10.26 13.82
CA THR A 169 3.19 -11.14 14.62
C THR A 169 2.34 -11.75 15.74
N LEU A 170 2.32 -13.08 15.82
CA LEU A 170 1.36 -13.80 16.66
C LEU A 170 1.83 -13.99 18.11
N SER A 171 3.12 -14.15 18.35
CA SER A 171 3.70 -14.27 19.69
C SER A 171 4.66 -13.12 19.99
N SER A 172 4.93 -12.88 21.27
CA SER A 172 5.87 -11.86 21.71
C SER A 172 7.34 -12.31 21.69
N GLY A 173 7.62 -13.57 21.34
CA GLY A 173 8.97 -14.15 21.42
C GLY A 173 9.50 -14.24 22.86
N ALA A 174 8.61 -14.45 23.83
CA ALA A 174 8.93 -14.44 25.27
C ALA A 174 10.00 -15.46 25.69
N ILE A 175 10.23 -16.52 24.91
CA ILE A 175 11.30 -17.50 25.15
C ILE A 175 12.63 -17.01 24.55
N GLY A 176 12.57 -16.19 23.49
CA GLY A 176 13.72 -15.62 22.80
C GLY A 176 14.32 -14.35 23.44
N GLY A 177 13.66 -13.75 24.45
CA GLY A 177 14.18 -12.57 25.14
C GLY A 177 13.14 -11.85 26.00
N ASP A 178 13.47 -10.61 26.41
CA ASP A 178 12.53 -9.74 27.13
C ASP A 178 11.39 -9.28 26.21
N VAL A 179 10.15 -9.56 26.62
CA VAL A 179 8.95 -9.28 25.83
C VAL A 179 8.83 -7.79 25.47
N GLN A 180 9.06 -6.88 26.42
CA GLN A 180 8.87 -5.44 26.16
C GLN A 180 9.94 -4.90 25.21
N LEU A 181 11.18 -5.36 25.38
CA LEU A 181 12.25 -5.07 24.43
C LEU A 181 11.91 -5.58 23.03
N ARG A 182 11.49 -6.84 22.90
CA ARG A 182 11.12 -7.46 21.61
C ARG A 182 9.97 -6.72 20.93
N ARG A 183 8.97 -6.24 21.71
CA ARG A 183 7.90 -5.38 21.19
C ARG A 183 8.45 -4.07 20.61
N HIS A 184 9.36 -3.42 21.32
CA HIS A 184 9.94 -2.15 20.90
C HIS A 184 10.77 -2.31 19.62
N GLU A 185 11.58 -3.37 19.55
CA GLU A 185 12.37 -3.70 18.36
C GLU A 185 11.47 -3.98 17.14
N ALA A 186 10.38 -4.73 17.32
CA ALA A 186 9.42 -4.99 16.24
C ALA A 186 8.74 -3.71 15.72
N LEU A 187 8.38 -2.80 16.63
CA LEU A 187 7.83 -1.49 16.25
C LEU A 187 8.86 -0.65 15.48
N ALA A 188 10.12 -0.66 15.91
CA ALA A 188 11.20 0.03 15.22
C ALA A 188 11.45 -0.56 13.82
N ALA A 189 11.46 -1.88 13.69
CA ALA A 189 11.61 -2.58 12.41
C ALA A 189 10.47 -2.24 11.44
N ALA A 190 9.21 -2.31 11.88
CA ALA A 190 8.06 -1.91 11.07
C ALA A 190 8.13 -0.43 10.65
N GLY A 191 8.64 0.43 11.54
CA GLY A 191 8.85 1.86 11.30
C GLY A 191 9.81 2.18 10.16
N VAL A 192 10.82 1.33 9.90
CA VAL A 192 11.79 1.50 8.80
C VAL A 192 11.10 1.63 7.45
N ILE A 193 10.02 0.88 7.23
CA ILE A 193 9.23 0.89 5.99
C ILE A 193 7.85 1.52 6.16
N GLY A 194 7.54 2.08 7.34
CA GLY A 194 6.22 2.64 7.65
C GLY A 194 5.08 1.60 7.57
N ALA A 195 5.34 0.35 7.95
CA ALA A 195 4.32 -0.70 8.00
C ALA A 195 3.47 -0.59 9.28
N ARG A 196 2.20 -0.99 9.19
CA ARG A 196 1.33 -1.13 10.37
C ARG A 196 1.59 -2.48 11.04
N LEU A 197 2.02 -2.48 12.31
CA LEU A 197 2.29 -3.70 13.07
C LEU A 197 1.11 -4.06 14.00
N TYR A 198 0.68 -5.31 13.94
CA TYR A 198 -0.18 -5.96 14.92
C TYR A 198 0.63 -7.02 15.65
N LEU A 199 0.72 -6.89 16.97
CA LEU A 199 1.49 -7.79 17.81
C LEU A 199 0.61 -8.42 18.87
N HIS A 200 0.41 -9.73 18.74
CA HIS A 200 -0.28 -10.56 19.73
C HIS A 200 0.72 -11.19 20.71
N ASP A 201 0.17 -11.78 21.76
CA ASP A 201 0.93 -12.39 22.85
C ASP A 201 0.49 -13.84 23.06
N TYR A 202 0.25 -14.56 21.95
CA TYR A 202 0.06 -16.00 22.03
C TYR A 202 1.32 -16.65 22.60
N GLU A 203 1.12 -17.77 23.28
CA GLU A 203 2.23 -18.40 23.95
C GLU A 203 3.26 -18.97 22.97
N ASP A 204 4.49 -18.50 23.15
CA ASP A 204 5.64 -18.87 22.37
C ASP A 204 5.91 -20.39 22.47
N THR A 205 6.30 -21.02 21.37
CA THR A 205 6.47 -22.46 21.18
C THR A 205 5.21 -23.30 21.40
N ARG A 206 4.04 -22.70 21.59
CA ARG A 206 2.77 -23.41 21.80
C ARG A 206 1.64 -22.87 20.93
N LEU A 207 1.96 -22.35 19.74
CA LEU A 207 0.93 -21.88 18.81
C LEU A 207 0.07 -23.07 18.34
N ASP A 208 -1.19 -23.06 18.77
CA ASP A 208 -2.23 -23.97 18.29
C ASP A 208 -3.10 -23.21 17.27
N PRO A 209 -3.15 -23.63 15.99
CA PRO A 209 -4.00 -23.02 14.98
C PRO A 209 -5.47 -22.92 15.41
N ALA A 210 -5.99 -23.98 16.06
CA ALA A 210 -7.36 -24.03 16.53
C ALA A 210 -7.56 -23.29 17.87
N GLY A 211 -6.47 -22.96 18.57
CA GLY A 211 -6.45 -22.22 19.84
C GLY A 211 -6.72 -20.72 19.72
N GLY A 212 -7.36 -20.28 18.63
CA GLY A 212 -7.74 -18.89 18.36
C GLY A 212 -6.88 -18.18 17.32
N VAL A 213 -5.72 -18.73 16.94
CA VAL A 213 -4.82 -18.13 15.94
C VAL A 213 -5.53 -17.92 14.59
N ILE A 214 -6.30 -18.92 14.12
CA ILE A 214 -7.10 -18.77 12.90
C ILE A 214 -8.07 -17.59 13.01
N THR A 215 -8.79 -17.48 14.14
CA THR A 215 -9.78 -16.43 14.36
C THR A 215 -9.14 -15.04 14.33
N THR A 216 -7.99 -14.87 14.98
CA THR A 216 -7.23 -13.61 14.94
C THR A 216 -6.80 -13.24 13.52
N ILE A 217 -6.29 -14.18 12.73
CA ILE A 217 -5.92 -13.91 11.34
C ILE A 217 -7.16 -13.59 10.50
N GLU A 218 -8.29 -14.29 10.68
CA GLU A 218 -9.55 -14.02 9.97
C GLU A 218 -10.16 -12.65 10.32
N GLU A 219 -10.02 -12.20 11.58
CA GLU A 219 -10.42 -10.87 12.00
C GLU A 219 -9.58 -9.80 11.31
N LEU A 220 -8.25 -9.96 11.30
CA LEU A 220 -7.37 -9.00 10.65
C LEU A 220 -7.57 -8.96 9.13
N ILE A 221 -7.74 -10.13 8.49
CA ILE A 221 -8.02 -10.20 7.04
C ILE A 221 -9.34 -9.48 6.71
N ARG A 222 -10.36 -9.55 7.58
CA ARG A 222 -11.60 -8.79 7.39
C ARG A 222 -11.44 -7.30 7.60
N GLU A 223 -10.56 -6.87 8.51
CA GLU A 223 -10.28 -5.45 8.76
C GLU A 223 -9.46 -4.84 7.61
N VAL A 224 -8.43 -5.56 7.15
CA VAL A 224 -7.41 -5.04 6.23
C VAL A 224 -7.76 -5.32 4.76
N GLU A 225 -8.55 -6.36 4.48
CA GLU A 225 -8.90 -6.82 3.13
C GLU A 225 -7.67 -6.99 2.20
N PRO A 226 -6.65 -7.77 2.60
CA PRO A 226 -5.42 -7.89 1.82
C PRO A 226 -5.65 -8.58 0.47
N SER A 227 -4.96 -8.09 -0.56
CA SER A 227 -4.89 -8.73 -1.88
C SER A 227 -3.74 -9.75 -1.95
N VAL A 228 -2.70 -9.57 -1.12
CA VAL A 228 -1.54 -10.47 -1.01
C VAL A 228 -1.28 -10.81 0.45
N VAL A 229 -1.04 -12.10 0.72
CA VAL A 229 -0.52 -12.57 2.01
C VAL A 229 0.83 -13.24 1.85
N TYR A 230 1.78 -12.87 2.72
CA TYR A 230 3.06 -13.55 2.91
C TYR A 230 3.09 -14.26 4.25
N THR A 231 3.58 -15.49 4.31
CA THR A 231 3.76 -16.21 5.58
C THR A 231 4.87 -17.26 5.50
N HIS A 232 5.14 -17.98 6.58
CA HIS A 232 6.08 -19.10 6.62
C HIS A 232 5.77 -20.19 5.59
N THR A 233 6.77 -20.94 5.13
CA THR A 233 6.57 -22.21 4.40
C THR A 233 6.15 -23.34 5.34
N GLU A 234 5.48 -24.37 4.81
CA GLU A 234 5.22 -25.60 5.57
C GLU A 234 6.49 -26.44 5.78
N HIS A 235 7.50 -26.25 4.92
CA HIS A 235 8.78 -26.95 4.95
C HIS A 235 9.75 -26.31 5.94
N ASP A 236 9.34 -26.27 7.21
CA ASP A 236 10.07 -25.61 8.29
C ASP A 236 10.22 -26.53 9.50
N ARG A 237 11.37 -26.53 10.18
CA ARG A 237 11.59 -27.32 11.39
C ARG A 237 10.93 -26.72 12.63
N HIS A 238 10.70 -25.40 12.66
CA HIS A 238 10.06 -24.72 13.77
C HIS A 238 8.56 -25.01 13.81
N GLN A 239 8.05 -25.49 14.95
CA GLN A 239 6.65 -25.92 15.05
C GLN A 239 5.67 -24.76 14.95
N ASP A 240 6.00 -23.60 15.51
CA ASP A 240 5.17 -22.40 15.41
C ASP A 240 5.06 -21.90 13.98
N HIS A 241 6.14 -21.94 13.18
CA HIS A 241 6.07 -21.54 11.77
C HIS A 241 5.07 -22.42 11.00
N ARG A 242 5.12 -23.74 11.23
CA ARG A 242 4.15 -24.68 10.64
C ARG A 242 2.72 -24.44 11.15
N ALA A 243 2.54 -24.12 12.43
CA ALA A 243 1.24 -23.78 12.98
C ALA A 243 0.67 -22.50 12.35
N VAL A 244 1.48 -21.44 12.23
CA VAL A 244 1.09 -20.19 11.56
C VAL A 244 0.74 -20.45 10.09
N ARG A 245 1.57 -21.20 9.37
CA ARG A 245 1.29 -21.62 7.99
C ARG A 245 -0.07 -22.30 7.86
N GLN A 246 -0.37 -23.26 8.75
CA GLN A 246 -1.65 -23.98 8.77
C GLN A 246 -2.83 -23.02 9.07
N ALA A 247 -2.66 -22.09 10.00
CA ALA A 247 -3.69 -21.12 10.33
C ALA A 247 -3.96 -20.16 9.16
N VAL A 248 -2.91 -19.68 8.49
CA VAL A 248 -3.03 -18.82 7.30
C VAL A 248 -3.71 -19.54 6.14
N ASP A 249 -3.49 -20.84 5.93
CA ASP A 249 -4.21 -21.62 4.91
C ASP A 249 -5.73 -21.55 5.08
N VAL A 250 -6.19 -21.65 6.32
CA VAL A 250 -7.61 -21.60 6.64
C VAL A 250 -8.14 -20.17 6.52
N ALA A 251 -7.46 -19.22 7.15
CA ALA A 251 -7.91 -17.84 7.26
C ALA A 251 -7.85 -17.09 5.91
N ALA A 252 -6.76 -17.27 5.16
CA ALA A 252 -6.51 -16.57 3.90
C ALA A 252 -7.07 -17.32 2.66
N ARG A 253 -7.99 -18.28 2.84
CA ARG A 253 -8.55 -19.10 1.74
C ARG A 253 -9.19 -18.30 0.59
N ARG A 254 -9.61 -17.06 0.85
CA ARG A 254 -10.22 -16.14 -0.14
C ARG A 254 -9.29 -15.02 -0.60
N VAL A 255 -8.12 -14.86 0.02
CA VAL A 255 -7.16 -13.83 -0.39
C VAL A 255 -6.67 -14.16 -1.80
N PRO A 256 -6.60 -13.20 -2.73
CA PRO A 256 -6.21 -13.47 -4.12
C PRO A 256 -4.86 -14.18 -4.25
N SER A 257 -3.83 -13.69 -3.57
CA SER A 257 -2.47 -14.22 -3.63
C SER A 257 -1.94 -14.63 -2.25
N LEU A 258 -1.32 -15.81 -2.19
CA LEU A 258 -0.66 -16.33 -1.00
C LEU A 258 0.71 -16.91 -1.40
N ALA A 259 1.76 -16.41 -0.77
CA ALA A 259 3.12 -16.85 -0.99
C ALA A 259 3.83 -17.11 0.34
N CYS A 260 4.70 -18.11 0.33
CA CYS A 260 5.42 -18.57 1.50
C CYS A 260 6.91 -18.20 1.41
N PHE A 261 7.47 -17.67 2.49
CA PHE A 261 8.86 -17.25 2.55
C PHE A 261 9.77 -18.24 3.24
N GLN A 262 11.06 -18.10 2.96
CA GLN A 262 12.13 -18.87 3.61
C GLN A 262 12.48 -18.25 4.97
N SER A 263 12.56 -19.09 5.99
CA SER A 263 13.10 -18.75 7.32
C SER A 263 14.47 -19.42 7.52
N PRO A 264 15.23 -19.08 8.57
CA PRO A 264 16.47 -19.79 8.93
C PRO A 264 16.26 -21.27 9.26
N SER A 265 15.05 -21.65 9.70
CA SER A 265 14.69 -23.03 10.07
C SER A 265 14.00 -23.81 8.94
N SER A 266 13.83 -23.20 7.76
CA SER A 266 13.33 -23.88 6.57
C SER A 266 14.23 -25.08 6.19
N THR A 267 13.61 -26.19 5.81
CA THR A 267 14.32 -27.40 5.39
C THR A 267 14.78 -27.28 3.94
N ILE A 268 15.56 -28.26 3.49
CA ILE A 268 15.95 -28.41 2.07
C ILE A 268 14.76 -28.70 1.14
N ASP A 269 13.58 -28.97 1.71
CA ASP A 269 12.35 -29.23 0.94
C ASP A 269 11.65 -27.94 0.51
N PHE A 270 12.05 -26.77 1.05
CA PHE A 270 11.57 -25.47 0.57
C PHE A 270 11.85 -25.30 -0.93
N ARG A 271 10.79 -25.11 -1.72
CA ARG A 271 10.86 -25.10 -3.20
C ARG A 271 10.29 -23.80 -3.73
N PRO A 272 11.08 -22.71 -3.70
CA PRO A 272 10.60 -21.43 -4.21
C PRO A 272 10.33 -21.53 -5.71
N THR A 273 9.17 -21.03 -6.11
CA THR A 273 8.70 -20.98 -7.50
C THR A 273 8.68 -19.55 -8.05
N ARG A 274 8.90 -18.56 -7.19
CA ARG A 274 9.00 -17.15 -7.51
C ARG A 274 10.26 -16.57 -6.86
N PHE A 275 10.95 -15.69 -7.58
CA PHE A 275 12.13 -14.99 -7.11
C PHE A 275 11.87 -13.50 -7.29
N VAL A 276 11.60 -12.80 -6.21
CA VAL A 276 11.24 -11.38 -6.22
C VAL A 276 12.53 -10.57 -6.29
N PRO A 277 12.76 -9.78 -7.35
CA PRO A 277 13.92 -8.92 -7.39
C PRO A 277 13.80 -7.80 -6.37
N VAL A 278 14.85 -7.59 -5.57
CA VAL A 278 14.85 -6.63 -4.46
C VAL A 278 16.05 -5.68 -4.51
N ASP A 279 16.56 -5.46 -5.71
CA ASP A 279 17.61 -4.47 -5.96
C ASP A 279 17.14 -3.08 -5.50
N GLY A 280 17.97 -2.40 -4.70
CA GLY A 280 17.61 -1.12 -4.08
C GLY A 280 16.89 -1.24 -2.74
N PHE A 281 16.46 -2.44 -2.32
CA PHE A 281 15.67 -2.64 -1.09
C PHE A 281 16.36 -3.49 -0.02
N ILE A 282 17.51 -4.08 -0.34
CA ILE A 282 18.28 -4.89 0.63
C ILE A 282 18.71 -4.09 1.86
N GLU A 283 19.11 -2.83 1.70
CA GLU A 283 19.54 -2.03 2.86
C GLU A 283 18.36 -1.71 3.80
N ALA A 284 17.14 -1.56 3.28
CA ALA A 284 15.94 -1.42 4.11
C ALA A 284 15.71 -2.69 4.94
N LYS A 285 15.83 -3.88 4.33
CA LYS A 285 15.78 -5.16 5.07
C LYS A 285 16.83 -5.24 6.17
N LEU A 286 18.07 -4.86 5.88
CA LEU A 286 19.14 -4.88 6.88
C LEU A 286 18.89 -3.89 8.01
N GLN A 287 18.30 -2.73 7.75
CA GLN A 287 17.87 -1.79 8.78
C GLN A 287 16.73 -2.35 9.64
N MET A 288 15.76 -3.03 9.04
CA MET A 288 14.70 -3.74 9.79
C MET A 288 15.29 -4.80 10.71
N LEU A 289 16.24 -5.61 10.22
CA LEU A 289 16.91 -6.64 11.01
C LEU A 289 17.80 -6.04 12.12
N ALA A 290 18.48 -4.94 11.83
CA ALA A 290 19.32 -4.25 12.80
C ALA A 290 18.53 -3.66 13.98
N ALA A 291 17.22 -3.41 13.81
CA ALA A 291 16.36 -2.98 14.91
C ALA A 291 16.21 -4.05 16.01
N PHE A 292 16.47 -5.32 15.71
CA PHE A 292 16.42 -6.45 16.65
C PHE A 292 17.77 -6.69 17.35
N GLU A 293 18.30 -5.66 18.01
CA GLU A 293 19.62 -5.68 18.66
C GLU A 293 19.80 -6.87 19.63
N SER A 294 18.75 -7.23 20.37
CA SER A 294 18.76 -8.37 21.30
C SER A 294 19.03 -9.72 20.62
N GLN A 295 18.77 -9.83 19.31
CA GLN A 295 18.99 -11.04 18.52
C GLN A 295 20.24 -10.97 17.63
N SER A 296 21.02 -9.89 17.71
CA SER A 296 22.24 -9.70 16.90
C SER A 296 23.28 -10.83 17.04
N HIS A 297 23.22 -11.61 18.13
CA HIS A 297 24.08 -12.76 18.38
C HIS A 297 23.74 -14.00 17.53
N ARG A 298 22.62 -14.00 16.81
CA ARG A 298 22.18 -15.10 15.95
C ARG A 298 22.85 -15.00 14.59
N ASP A 299 23.51 -16.07 14.13
CA ASP A 299 24.24 -16.07 12.85
C ASP A 299 23.39 -15.63 11.65
N TYR A 300 22.09 -15.93 11.65
CA TYR A 300 21.18 -15.57 10.57
C TYR A 300 20.80 -14.08 10.53
N MET A 301 21.17 -13.29 11.55
CA MET A 301 21.06 -11.83 11.55
C MET A 301 22.28 -11.15 10.92
N ASP A 302 23.35 -11.90 10.61
CA ASP A 302 24.55 -11.35 10.00
C ASP A 302 24.22 -10.73 8.62
N PRO A 303 24.52 -9.43 8.41
CA PRO A 303 24.24 -8.75 7.14
C PRO A 303 24.87 -9.43 5.92
N ASP A 304 26.04 -10.05 6.07
CA ASP A 304 26.71 -10.75 4.98
C ASP A 304 26.00 -12.04 4.62
N LEU A 305 25.46 -12.77 5.61
CA LEU A 305 24.66 -13.97 5.34
C LEU A 305 23.34 -13.60 4.65
N VAL A 306 22.69 -12.53 5.08
CA VAL A 306 21.45 -12.01 4.45
C VAL A 306 21.70 -11.64 2.99
N ARG A 307 22.76 -10.87 2.72
CA ARG A 307 23.16 -10.49 1.34
C ARG A 307 23.55 -11.70 0.51
N ALA A 308 24.32 -12.63 1.06
CA ALA A 308 24.76 -13.84 0.37
C ALA A 308 23.57 -14.72 -0.02
N THR A 309 22.58 -14.87 0.86
CA THR A 309 21.36 -15.64 0.60
C THR A 309 20.54 -15.00 -0.53
N ALA A 310 20.30 -13.68 -0.46
CA ALA A 310 19.58 -12.98 -1.51
C ALA A 310 20.34 -12.99 -2.85
N ARG A 311 21.68 -12.95 -2.80
CA ARG A 311 22.56 -13.06 -3.98
C ARG A 311 22.55 -14.46 -4.59
N TYR A 312 22.45 -15.50 -3.77
CA TYR A 312 22.33 -16.87 -4.25
C TYR A 312 21.02 -17.07 -5.02
N TRP A 313 19.91 -16.56 -4.49
CA TRP A 313 18.60 -16.71 -5.12
C TRP A 313 18.42 -15.87 -6.39
N SER A 314 19.12 -14.74 -6.52
CA SER A 314 19.03 -13.89 -7.73
C SER A 314 19.48 -14.57 -9.02
N ARG A 315 20.24 -15.68 -8.95
CA ARG A 315 20.59 -16.50 -10.12
C ARG A 315 19.38 -17.06 -10.88
N PHE A 316 18.22 -17.14 -10.22
CA PHE A 316 16.96 -17.57 -10.83
C PHE A 316 16.11 -16.39 -11.32
N GLY A 317 16.46 -15.14 -10.96
CA GLY A 317 15.75 -13.91 -11.28
C GLY A 317 16.50 -13.05 -12.29
N GLY A 318 16.42 -13.39 -13.58
CA GLY A 318 16.52 -12.49 -14.74
C GLY A 318 17.70 -11.51 -14.89
N GLY A 319 18.75 -11.57 -14.07
CA GLY A 319 19.91 -10.65 -14.12
C GLY A 319 19.98 -9.58 -13.01
N GLN A 320 19.22 -9.73 -11.92
CA GLN A 320 19.22 -8.80 -10.78
C GLN A 320 20.32 -9.11 -9.77
N GLN A 321 20.67 -8.14 -8.91
CA GLN A 321 21.73 -8.34 -7.93
C GLN A 321 21.26 -9.26 -6.79
N TYR A 322 20.05 -9.02 -6.28
CA TYR A 322 19.47 -9.71 -5.14
C TYR A 322 18.02 -10.12 -5.41
N ALA A 323 17.62 -11.27 -4.85
CA ALA A 323 16.23 -11.72 -4.89
C ALA A 323 15.81 -12.41 -3.59
N GLU A 324 14.56 -12.24 -3.20
CA GLU A 324 13.94 -13.04 -2.14
C GLU A 324 13.15 -14.21 -2.76
N PRO A 325 13.36 -15.44 -2.28
CA PRO A 325 12.67 -16.62 -2.77
C PRO A 325 11.29 -16.76 -2.14
N LEU A 326 10.29 -17.07 -2.95
CA LEU A 326 8.92 -17.32 -2.52
C LEU A 326 8.38 -18.62 -3.12
N GLU A 327 7.74 -19.41 -2.28
CA GLU A 327 6.95 -20.57 -2.67
C GLU A 327 5.49 -20.15 -2.87
N MET A 328 5.02 -20.10 -4.12
CA MET A 328 3.67 -19.67 -4.42
C MET A 328 2.66 -20.77 -4.11
N VAL A 329 1.72 -20.50 -3.20
CA VAL A 329 0.57 -21.37 -2.92
C VAL A 329 -0.57 -21.06 -3.88
N ARG A 330 -0.83 -19.77 -4.08
CA ARG A 330 -1.84 -19.27 -5.03
C ARG A 330 -1.40 -17.90 -5.53
N ALA A 331 -1.57 -17.67 -6.83
CA ALA A 331 -1.37 -16.38 -7.45
C ALA A 331 -2.62 -16.02 -8.24
N ALA A 332 -3.30 -14.95 -7.85
CA ALA A 332 -4.27 -14.34 -8.75
C ALA A 332 -3.49 -13.68 -9.89
N ALA A 333 -3.85 -13.97 -11.14
CA ALA A 333 -3.26 -13.28 -12.26
C ALA A 333 -3.66 -11.80 -12.18
N MET A 334 -2.69 -10.91 -12.01
CA MET A 334 -2.85 -9.53 -12.44
C MET A 334 -2.99 -9.59 -13.96
N LEU A 335 -4.21 -9.59 -14.48
CA LEU A 335 -4.45 -9.13 -15.83
C LEU A 335 -4.04 -7.66 -15.85
N SER A 336 -2.75 -7.40 -16.04
CA SER A 336 -2.26 -6.09 -16.41
C SER A 336 -3.11 -5.65 -17.59
N THR A 337 -3.84 -4.56 -17.44
CA THR A 337 -4.59 -3.88 -18.50
C THR A 337 -3.67 -3.25 -19.55
N LYS A 338 -2.47 -3.82 -19.78
CA LYS A 338 -1.80 -3.79 -21.08
C LYS A 338 -2.50 -4.64 -22.15
N ALA A 339 -3.72 -5.12 -21.90
CA ALA A 339 -4.71 -5.42 -22.93
C ALA A 339 -5.44 -4.15 -23.41
N ARG A 340 -4.68 -3.15 -23.89
CA ARG A 340 -5.16 -2.17 -24.87
C ARG A 340 -4.19 -2.10 -26.04
N ALA A 341 -3.72 -3.26 -26.49
CA ALA A 341 -3.25 -3.40 -27.85
C ALA A 341 -4.49 -3.61 -28.74
N ALA A 342 -4.68 -2.67 -29.66
CA ALA A 342 -5.29 -2.86 -30.98
C ALA A 342 -6.61 -3.66 -31.06
N GLY A 343 -7.70 -2.90 -31.29
CA GLY A 343 -8.80 -3.29 -32.18
C GLY A 343 -9.28 -4.74 -32.11
N VAL A 344 -10.19 -5.04 -31.18
CA VAL A 344 -11.26 -5.98 -31.51
C VAL A 344 -12.37 -5.16 -32.15
N THR A 345 -12.23 -4.88 -33.45
CA THR A 345 -13.40 -4.63 -34.28
C THR A 345 -14.20 -5.92 -34.28
N ALA A 346 -15.38 -5.90 -33.65
CA ALA A 346 -16.36 -6.95 -33.84
C ALA A 346 -16.55 -7.14 -35.35
N ALA A 347 -16.22 -8.32 -35.87
CA ALA A 347 -16.58 -8.69 -37.22
C ALA A 347 -18.11 -8.61 -37.33
N PRO A 348 -18.67 -7.98 -38.38
CA PRO A 348 -20.11 -8.00 -38.57
C PRO A 348 -20.55 -9.45 -38.81
N ALA A 349 -21.64 -9.84 -38.16
CA ALA A 349 -22.35 -11.06 -38.51
C ALA A 349 -22.91 -10.89 -39.92
N SER A 350 -22.31 -11.57 -40.90
CA SER A 350 -22.90 -11.75 -42.22
C SER A 350 -22.74 -13.19 -42.68
N ASP A 351 -23.90 -13.78 -42.95
CA ASP A 351 -24.17 -14.87 -43.90
C ASP A 351 -23.73 -16.29 -43.53
N ILE A 352 -24.49 -16.89 -42.59
CA ILE A 352 -24.77 -18.33 -42.65
C ILE A 352 -25.86 -18.52 -43.71
N VAL A 353 -25.45 -18.86 -44.92
CA VAL A 353 -26.36 -19.33 -45.97
C VAL A 353 -26.73 -20.77 -45.63
N ASP A 354 -28.03 -20.98 -45.41
CA ASP A 354 -28.68 -22.29 -45.31
C ASP A 354 -28.72 -22.92 -46.71
N GLU A 355 -27.89 -23.92 -46.95
CA GLU A 355 -28.05 -24.84 -48.08
C GLU A 355 -28.52 -26.21 -47.59
N ARG A 356 -29.82 -26.32 -47.29
CA ARG A 356 -30.54 -27.58 -47.53
C ARG A 356 -31.10 -27.56 -48.95
N GLY A 357 -30.59 -28.44 -49.81
CA GLY A 357 -31.10 -28.54 -51.18
C GLY A 357 -30.58 -29.70 -52.02
N GLY A 358 -30.75 -30.95 -51.55
CA GLY A 358 -31.13 -32.06 -52.41
C GLY A 358 -30.03 -32.98 -52.96
N HIS A 359 -30.08 -34.26 -52.57
CA HIS A 359 -30.29 -35.37 -53.51
C HIS A 359 -30.68 -36.66 -52.77
N ALA A 360 -31.74 -37.29 -53.32
CA ALA A 360 -32.41 -38.55 -52.99
C ALA A 360 -33.30 -38.58 -51.74
#